data_AF-A0A4Q4VAH2-F1
#
_entry.id   AF-A0A4Q4VAH2-F1
#
_cell.length_a   1.000
_cell.length_b   1.000
_cell.length_c   1.000
_cell.angle_alpha   90.00
_cell.angle_beta   90.00
_cell.angle_gamma   90.00
#
_symmetry.space_group_name_H-M   'P 1'
#
loop_
_entity.id
_entity.type
_entity.pdbx_description
1 polymer ?
#
loop_
_entity_poly.entity_id
_entity_poly.type
_entity_poly.pdbx_seq_one_letter_code
_entity_poly.pdbx_strand_id
1 'polypeptide(L)'
;MGAGVERGETYAFAHAHGLMVVVGNYPNVGIAGGYIQCGGISILSSKLGLAADQVLSWEVITASGDLATANPTEDEEFFWALRDEGGSIYGVVVSMRIKAFPNTFFSYLCQHLFNVAQAVSFPDEVAANPYLRETTFSAVIRASINYTDWAANKATQDKITYDLSPALRSITPNGGGYLNEADFQAPGFQTTFYGDHYEQLLATKQKYDPDDIFYTKTAVGSDRREQHVDGRLCTT
;
A
#
# COMPACT_ATOMS: atom_id res chain seq x y z
N MET A 1 9.90 -9.34 -12.15
CA MET A 1 9.58 -8.06 -12.85
C MET A 1 10.33 -6.95 -12.15
N GLY A 2 10.92 -6.03 -12.90
CA GLY A 2 11.66 -4.90 -12.32
C GLY A 2 10.72 -3.86 -11.69
N ALA A 3 11.27 -3.02 -10.80
CA ALA A 3 10.53 -2.01 -10.05
C ALA A 3 9.77 -1.00 -10.93
N GLY A 4 10.33 -0.66 -12.09
CA GLY A 4 9.77 0.33 -13.02
C GLY A 4 8.68 -0.20 -13.95
N VAL A 5 8.30 -1.49 -13.85
CA VAL A 5 7.33 -2.08 -14.77
C VAL A 5 5.91 -1.61 -14.44
N GLU A 6 5.23 -1.08 -15.44
CA GLU A 6 3.86 -0.59 -15.34
C GLU A 6 2.82 -1.70 -15.58
N ARG A 7 1.58 -1.40 -15.20
CA ARG A 7 0.43 -2.31 -15.37
C ARG A 7 0.23 -2.73 -16.82
N GLY A 8 0.34 -1.79 -17.75
CA GLY A 8 0.16 -2.03 -19.18
C GLY A 8 1.15 -3.06 -19.72
N GLU A 9 2.43 -2.91 -19.36
CA GLU A 9 3.51 -3.83 -19.74
C GLU A 9 3.30 -5.21 -19.12
N THR A 10 2.98 -5.25 -17.82
CA THR A 10 2.73 -6.50 -17.09
C THR A 10 1.58 -7.28 -17.70
N TYR A 11 0.48 -6.59 -17.98
CA TYR A 11 -0.72 -7.21 -18.54
C TYR A 11 -0.50 -7.70 -19.97
N ALA A 12 0.16 -6.90 -20.81
CA ALA A 12 0.51 -7.29 -22.17
C ALA A 12 1.40 -8.56 -22.17
N PHE A 13 2.40 -8.61 -21.28
CA PHE A 13 3.26 -9.79 -21.13
C PHE A 13 2.46 -11.02 -20.68
N ALA A 14 1.63 -10.90 -19.64
CA ALA A 14 0.83 -12.03 -19.14
C ALA A 14 -0.15 -12.54 -20.21
N HIS A 15 -0.85 -11.62 -20.89
CA HIS A 15 -1.82 -11.95 -21.93
C HIS A 15 -1.20 -12.71 -23.10
N ALA A 16 0.00 -12.29 -23.55
CA ALA A 16 0.74 -12.97 -24.62
C ALA A 16 1.09 -14.44 -24.28
N HIS A 17 1.08 -14.80 -23.00
CA HIS A 17 1.34 -16.15 -22.51
C HIS A 17 0.07 -16.91 -22.08
N GLY A 18 -1.12 -16.38 -22.37
CA GLY A 18 -2.38 -16.98 -21.93
C GLY A 18 -2.60 -16.90 -20.42
N LEU A 19 -1.92 -15.97 -19.75
CA LEU A 19 -1.96 -15.78 -18.31
C LEU A 19 -2.67 -14.47 -17.93
N MET A 20 -3.07 -14.39 -16.67
CA MET A 20 -3.58 -13.21 -15.99
C MET A 20 -2.82 -13.00 -14.66
N VAL A 21 -2.74 -11.75 -14.22
CA VAL A 21 -2.07 -11.34 -12.99
C VAL A 21 -2.95 -10.39 -12.20
N VAL A 22 -2.82 -10.38 -10.87
CA VAL A 22 -3.57 -9.47 -9.99
C VAL A 22 -2.86 -8.12 -9.96
N VAL A 23 -3.38 -7.16 -10.72
CA VAL A 23 -2.83 -5.81 -10.87
C VAL A 23 -3.92 -4.75 -10.83
N GLY A 24 -3.52 -3.49 -10.69
CA GLY A 24 -4.43 -2.34 -10.65
C GLY A 24 -5.15 -2.09 -11.97
N ASN A 25 -6.04 -1.09 -11.97
CA ASN A 25 -6.91 -0.80 -13.11
C ASN A 25 -6.34 0.19 -14.13
N TYR A 26 -5.41 1.05 -13.69
CA TYR A 26 -4.86 2.10 -14.54
C TYR A 26 -3.57 1.61 -15.23
N PRO A 27 -3.44 1.76 -16.57
CA PRO A 27 -2.32 1.21 -17.34
C PRO A 27 -0.93 1.67 -16.91
N ASN A 28 -0.81 2.89 -16.38
CA ASN A 28 0.44 3.55 -16.03
C ASN A 28 0.84 3.40 -14.55
N VAL A 29 0.13 2.56 -13.79
CA VAL A 29 0.49 2.31 -12.39
C VAL A 29 1.71 1.38 -12.34
N GLY A 30 2.77 1.81 -11.66
CA GLY A 30 3.95 0.99 -11.37
C GLY A 30 3.60 -0.14 -10.41
N ILE A 31 3.71 -1.39 -10.88
CA ILE A 31 3.15 -2.55 -10.16
C ILE A 31 4.02 -2.96 -8.98
N ALA A 32 5.34 -2.91 -9.11
CA ALA A 32 6.30 -3.30 -8.07
C ALA A 32 6.63 -2.18 -7.06
N GLY A 33 6.04 -1.00 -7.23
CA GLY A 33 6.18 0.13 -6.31
C GLY A 33 5.15 0.11 -5.18
N GLY A 34 4.72 1.30 -4.75
CA GLY A 34 3.72 1.47 -3.69
C GLY A 34 2.40 0.75 -3.95
N TYR A 35 2.00 0.49 -5.21
CA TYR A 35 0.75 -0.22 -5.49
C TYR A 35 0.64 -1.56 -4.75
N ILE A 36 1.57 -2.48 -4.99
CA ILE A 36 1.54 -3.83 -4.41
C ILE A 36 2.11 -3.85 -3.01
N GLN A 37 3.08 -2.98 -2.70
CA GLN A 37 3.66 -2.89 -1.36
C GLN A 37 2.61 -2.42 -0.36
N CYS A 38 1.66 -1.56 -0.78
CA CYS A 38 0.57 -1.08 0.08
C CYS A 38 -0.70 -1.97 0.00
N GLY A 39 -0.57 -3.27 -0.28
CA GLY A 39 -1.69 -4.19 -0.47
C GLY A 39 -2.12 -4.36 -1.93
N GLY A 40 -2.56 -3.30 -2.59
CA GLY A 40 -2.90 -3.29 -4.01
C GLY A 40 -4.24 -3.93 -4.37
N ILE A 41 -5.26 -3.09 -4.56
CA ILE A 41 -6.63 -3.50 -4.88
C ILE A 41 -6.79 -3.75 -6.38
N SER A 42 -7.41 -4.88 -6.73
CA SER A 42 -7.67 -5.31 -8.11
C SER A 42 -9.13 -5.76 -8.30
N ILE A 43 -9.60 -5.76 -9.55
CA ILE A 43 -10.88 -6.41 -9.92
C ILE A 43 -10.89 -7.93 -9.65
N LEU A 44 -9.70 -8.51 -9.47
CA LEU A 44 -9.53 -9.92 -9.14
C LEU A 44 -9.49 -10.16 -7.62
N SER A 45 -9.52 -9.11 -6.79
CA SER A 45 -9.23 -9.25 -5.37
C SER A 45 -10.22 -10.11 -4.61
N SER A 46 -11.52 -10.03 -4.92
CA SER A 46 -12.52 -10.92 -4.30
C SER A 46 -12.36 -12.40 -4.67
N LYS A 47 -11.55 -12.73 -5.68
CA LYS A 47 -11.33 -14.10 -6.13
C LYS A 47 -9.93 -14.63 -5.79
N LEU A 48 -8.92 -13.78 -5.88
CA LEU A 48 -7.51 -14.18 -5.80
C LEU A 48 -6.77 -13.52 -4.63
N GLY A 49 -7.41 -12.62 -3.88
CA GLY A 49 -6.77 -11.81 -2.85
C GLY A 49 -6.18 -10.50 -3.40
N LEU A 50 -5.62 -9.69 -2.53
CA LEU A 50 -4.91 -8.46 -2.91
C LEU A 50 -3.68 -8.77 -3.77
N ALA A 51 -3.14 -7.75 -4.43
CA ALA A 51 -1.91 -7.92 -5.21
C ALA A 51 -0.73 -8.34 -4.31
N ALA A 52 -0.66 -7.83 -3.08
CA ALA A 52 0.33 -8.21 -2.06
C ALA A 52 0.32 -9.72 -1.75
N ASP A 53 -0.85 -10.37 -1.80
CA ASP A 53 -1.01 -11.82 -1.59
C ASP A 53 -0.38 -12.64 -2.74
N GLN A 54 -0.05 -11.99 -3.86
CA GLN A 54 0.53 -12.63 -5.03
C GLN A 54 2.06 -12.64 -5.02
N VAL A 55 2.69 -11.88 -4.14
CA VAL A 55 4.15 -11.77 -4.13
C VAL A 55 4.77 -13.07 -3.63
N LEU A 56 5.83 -13.51 -4.34
CA LEU A 56 6.61 -14.71 -4.05
C LEU A 56 8.00 -14.38 -3.52
N SER A 57 8.57 -13.25 -3.93
CA SER A 57 9.87 -12.75 -3.45
C SER A 57 10.10 -11.30 -3.88
N TRP A 58 10.97 -10.64 -3.13
CA TRP A 58 11.48 -9.30 -3.37
C TRP A 58 13.00 -9.29 -3.48
N GLU A 59 13.52 -8.43 -4.35
CA GLU A 59 14.91 -7.97 -4.32
C GLU A 59 14.92 -6.51 -3.88
N VAL A 60 15.62 -6.21 -2.78
CA VAL A 60 15.56 -4.90 -2.12
C VAL A 60 16.95 -4.43 -1.73
N ILE A 61 17.24 -3.15 -1.98
CA ILE A 61 18.43 -2.49 -1.43
C ILE A 61 18.05 -1.91 -0.06
N THR A 62 18.72 -2.37 0.99
CA THR A 62 18.50 -1.92 2.38
C THR A 62 19.07 -0.51 2.62
N ALA A 63 18.81 0.05 3.80
CA ALA A 63 19.40 1.33 4.23
C ALA A 63 20.94 1.28 4.31
N SER A 64 21.51 0.10 4.59
CA SER A 64 22.96 -0.14 4.55
C SER A 64 23.55 -0.19 3.14
N GLY A 65 22.71 -0.25 2.11
CA GLY A 65 23.12 -0.36 0.70
C GLY A 65 23.29 -1.80 0.21
N ASP A 66 22.95 -2.80 1.02
CA ASP A 66 23.07 -4.21 0.66
C ASP A 66 21.88 -4.67 -0.18
N LEU A 67 22.13 -5.50 -1.19
CA LEU A 67 21.07 -6.17 -1.95
C LEU A 67 20.62 -7.42 -1.18
N ALA A 68 19.40 -7.38 -0.66
CA ALA A 68 18.76 -8.48 0.06
C ALA A 68 17.67 -9.15 -0.79
N THR A 69 17.48 -10.45 -0.57
CA THR A 69 16.32 -11.20 -1.06
C THR A 69 15.39 -11.47 0.11
N ALA A 70 14.11 -11.15 -0.04
CA ALA A 70 13.09 -11.43 0.96
C ALA A 70 11.99 -12.32 0.37
N ASN A 71 11.74 -13.47 0.98
CA ASN A 71 10.73 -14.45 0.59
C ASN A 71 10.30 -15.30 1.81
N PRO A 72 9.31 -16.21 1.70
CA PRO A 72 8.84 -17.01 2.85
C PRO A 72 9.90 -17.91 3.51
N THR A 73 11.06 -18.11 2.89
CA THR A 73 12.13 -18.99 3.37
C THR A 73 13.46 -18.27 3.61
N GLU A 74 13.54 -16.99 3.25
CA GLU A 74 14.74 -16.15 3.37
C GLU A 74 14.27 -14.74 3.75
N ASP A 75 14.60 -14.33 4.97
CA ASP A 75 14.15 -13.07 5.55
C ASP A 75 12.63 -12.86 5.52
N GLU A 76 11.92 -13.82 6.13
CA GLU A 76 10.44 -13.85 6.21
C GLU A 76 9.87 -12.58 6.86
N GLU A 77 10.56 -12.04 7.87
CA GLU A 77 10.15 -10.81 8.56
C GLU A 77 10.16 -9.62 7.59
N PHE A 78 11.24 -9.45 6.83
CA PHE A 78 11.33 -8.39 5.83
C PHE A 78 10.33 -8.61 4.69
N PHE A 79 10.15 -9.87 4.27
CA PHE A 79 9.16 -10.24 3.28
C PHE A 79 7.73 -9.88 3.70
N TRP A 80 7.39 -10.10 4.97
CA TRP A 80 6.12 -9.69 5.57
C TRP A 80 5.97 -8.17 5.57
N ALA A 81 6.97 -7.42 6.06
CA ALA A 81 6.93 -5.96 6.15
C ALA A 81 6.86 -5.25 4.78
N LEU A 82 7.47 -5.82 3.73
CA LEU A 82 7.40 -5.27 2.36
C LEU A 82 6.02 -5.40 1.69
N ARG A 83 5.06 -6.02 2.37
CA ARG A 83 3.68 -6.23 1.91
C ARG A 83 2.70 -5.56 2.89
N ASP A 84 3.04 -4.36 3.35
CA ASP A 84 2.31 -3.57 4.34
C ASP A 84 1.37 -2.53 3.69
N GLU A 85 1.20 -1.36 4.32
CA GLU A 85 0.53 -0.20 3.72
C GLU A 85 1.50 0.96 3.41
N GLY A 86 2.75 0.89 3.85
CA GLY A 86 3.68 2.02 3.91
C GLY A 86 4.59 2.21 2.71
N GLY A 87 4.76 1.20 1.85
CA GLY A 87 5.42 1.28 0.54
C GLY A 87 6.74 2.06 0.47
N SER A 88 7.86 1.38 0.20
CA SER A 88 9.20 1.97 0.05
C SER A 88 9.79 2.58 1.33
N ILE A 89 9.32 2.14 2.49
CA ILE A 89 9.79 2.65 3.80
C ILE A 89 10.80 1.72 4.48
N TYR A 90 11.03 0.53 3.95
CA TYR A 90 11.99 -0.43 4.50
C TYR A 90 13.24 -0.61 3.62
N GLY A 91 13.22 -0.10 2.39
CA GLY A 91 14.26 -0.31 1.39
C GLY A 91 13.81 0.08 -0.01
N VAL A 92 14.75 0.09 -0.94
CA VAL A 92 14.49 0.35 -2.36
C VAL A 92 14.26 -0.99 -3.07
N VAL A 93 13.00 -1.28 -3.39
CA VAL A 93 12.65 -2.45 -4.20
C VAL A 93 13.24 -2.28 -5.60
N VAL A 94 13.98 -3.30 -6.05
CA VAL A 94 14.58 -3.36 -7.40
C VAL A 94 13.79 -4.31 -8.30
N SER A 95 13.31 -5.43 -7.75
CA SER A 95 12.52 -6.38 -8.49
C SER A 95 11.63 -7.23 -7.59
N MET A 96 10.63 -7.89 -8.18
CA MET A 96 9.76 -8.83 -7.48
C MET A 96 9.31 -9.98 -8.36
N ARG A 97 8.88 -11.07 -7.74
CA ARG A 97 8.22 -12.20 -8.42
C ARG A 97 6.80 -12.32 -7.89
N ILE A 98 5.83 -12.47 -8.79
CA ILE A 98 4.41 -12.62 -8.44
C ILE A 98 3.81 -13.89 -9.06
N LYS A 99 2.74 -14.39 -8.46
CA LYS A 99 1.89 -15.45 -9.02
C LYS A 99 1.24 -14.98 -10.34
N ALA A 100 1.07 -15.90 -11.27
CA ALA A 100 0.29 -15.72 -12.49
C ALA A 100 -0.68 -16.90 -12.65
N PHE A 101 -1.83 -16.64 -13.26
CA PHE A 101 -2.95 -17.57 -13.30
C PHE A 101 -3.39 -17.83 -14.75
N PRO A 102 -3.98 -18.99 -15.06
CA PRO A 102 -4.56 -19.22 -16.38
C PRO A 102 -5.67 -18.21 -16.69
N ASN A 103 -5.65 -17.61 -17.88
CA ASN A 103 -6.63 -16.62 -18.31
C ASN A 103 -8.01 -17.27 -18.56
N THR A 104 -8.80 -17.43 -17.50
CA THR A 104 -10.00 -18.28 -17.46
C THR A 104 -11.28 -17.54 -17.07
N PHE A 105 -11.19 -16.25 -16.71
CA PHE A 105 -12.33 -15.45 -16.27
C PHE A 105 -12.27 -14.01 -16.80
N PHE A 106 -13.42 -13.47 -17.19
CA PHE A 106 -13.59 -12.06 -17.56
C PHE A 106 -14.40 -11.36 -16.46
N SER A 107 -13.81 -10.37 -15.79
CA SER A 107 -14.51 -9.50 -14.84
C SER A 107 -14.76 -8.14 -15.50
N TYR A 108 -16.02 -7.70 -15.52
CA TYR A 108 -16.40 -6.34 -15.93
C TYR A 108 -16.39 -5.41 -14.70
N LEU A 109 -15.96 -4.16 -14.90
CA LEU A 109 -15.91 -3.15 -13.85
C LEU A 109 -17.26 -2.42 -13.74
N CYS A 110 -17.96 -2.61 -12.62
CA CYS A 110 -18.87 -1.62 -12.02
C CYS A 110 -18.37 -1.46 -10.58
N GLN A 111 -18.02 -0.25 -10.14
CA GLN A 111 -17.25 -0.06 -8.91
C GLN A 111 -18.12 -0.33 -7.65
N HIS A 112 -18.00 -1.52 -7.08
CA HIS A 112 -18.43 -1.87 -5.70
C HIS A 112 -17.48 -2.95 -5.15
N LEU A 113 -16.79 -2.70 -4.03
CA LEU A 113 -15.84 -3.65 -3.42
C LEU A 113 -16.55 -4.51 -2.38
N PHE A 114 -16.86 -5.77 -2.69
CA PHE A 114 -17.47 -6.71 -1.74
C PHE A 114 -16.45 -7.72 -1.21
N ASN A 115 -16.30 -7.73 0.12
CA ASN A 115 -15.74 -8.74 1.02
C ASN A 115 -14.68 -9.67 0.41
N VAL A 116 -13.40 -9.42 0.71
CA VAL A 116 -12.26 -10.25 0.24
C VAL A 116 -11.79 -11.27 1.29
N ALA A 117 -12.49 -11.40 2.42
CA ALA A 117 -12.12 -12.29 3.53
C ALA A 117 -12.17 -13.78 3.16
N GLN A 118 -12.96 -14.14 2.15
CA GLN A 118 -13.07 -15.53 1.69
C GLN A 118 -12.00 -15.93 0.66
N ALA A 119 -11.19 -14.98 0.17
CA ALA A 119 -10.26 -15.24 -0.94
C ALA A 119 -8.90 -15.81 -0.48
N VAL A 120 -8.53 -15.64 0.79
CA VAL A 120 -7.22 -16.06 1.33
C VAL A 120 -7.39 -16.82 2.65
N SER A 121 -6.63 -17.92 2.80
CA SER A 121 -6.72 -18.81 3.97
C SER A 121 -5.95 -18.31 5.19
N PHE A 122 -5.00 -17.39 5.02
CA PHE A 122 -4.12 -16.88 6.08
C PHE A 122 -3.95 -15.36 5.95
N PRO A 123 -4.89 -14.56 6.49
CA PRO A 123 -4.92 -13.11 6.26
C PRO A 123 -3.71 -12.37 6.88
N ASP A 124 -3.12 -12.91 7.97
CA ASP A 124 -2.01 -12.27 8.70
C ASP A 124 -0.62 -12.55 8.08
N GLU A 125 -0.54 -13.40 7.03
CA GLU A 125 0.71 -13.61 6.27
C GLU A 125 1.14 -12.39 5.46
N VAL A 126 0.28 -11.38 5.34
CA VAL A 126 0.50 -10.12 4.63
C VAL A 126 0.27 -8.95 5.58
N ALA A 127 1.23 -8.03 5.67
CA ALA A 127 1.21 -6.94 6.64
C ALA A 127 0.16 -5.84 6.36
N ALA A 128 -0.39 -5.77 5.15
CA ALA A 128 -1.45 -4.83 4.80
C ALA A 128 -2.61 -4.91 5.81
N ASN A 129 -3.27 -3.78 6.09
CA ASN A 129 -4.26 -3.68 7.16
C ASN A 129 -5.29 -4.82 7.09
N PRO A 130 -5.46 -5.62 8.16
CA PRO A 130 -6.40 -6.73 8.18
C PRO A 130 -7.82 -6.34 7.78
N TYR A 131 -8.26 -5.11 8.08
CA TYR A 131 -9.60 -4.63 7.74
C TYR A 131 -9.86 -4.51 6.23
N LEU A 132 -8.81 -4.41 5.40
CA LEU A 132 -8.97 -4.51 3.95
C LEU A 132 -9.60 -5.86 3.54
N ARG A 133 -9.44 -6.91 4.36
CA ARG A 133 -10.02 -8.23 4.10
C ARG A 133 -11.54 -8.25 4.35
N GLU A 134 -12.01 -7.56 5.37
CA GLU A 134 -13.44 -7.52 5.75
C GLU A 134 -14.25 -6.42 5.05
N THR A 135 -13.56 -5.55 4.30
CA THR A 135 -14.17 -4.38 3.65
C THR A 135 -15.31 -4.78 2.70
N THR A 136 -16.52 -4.26 2.98
CA THR A 136 -17.75 -4.54 2.20
C THR A 136 -18.10 -3.44 1.20
N PHE A 137 -17.48 -2.25 1.33
CA PHE A 137 -17.51 -1.18 0.35
C PHE A 137 -16.31 -0.25 0.57
N SER A 138 -15.83 0.41 -0.48
CA SER A 138 -14.85 1.50 -0.38
C SER A 138 -15.48 2.79 -0.91
N ALA A 139 -15.17 3.91 -0.26
CA ALA A 139 -15.64 5.22 -0.66
C ALA A 139 -14.43 6.17 -0.77
N VAL A 140 -14.40 6.96 -1.84
CA VAL A 140 -13.36 7.98 -2.06
C VAL A 140 -14.00 9.35 -2.01
N ILE A 141 -13.53 10.21 -1.11
CA ILE A 141 -13.87 11.63 -1.13
C ILE A 141 -12.83 12.33 -1.99
N ARG A 142 -13.28 13.04 -3.02
CA ARG A 142 -12.41 13.80 -3.91
C ARG A 142 -12.76 15.27 -3.88
N ALA A 143 -11.73 16.11 -3.80
CA ALA A 143 -11.81 17.53 -4.09
C ALA A 143 -11.06 17.86 -5.38
N SER A 144 -11.48 18.94 -6.05
CA SER A 144 -10.73 19.48 -7.18
C SER A 144 -9.54 20.30 -6.68
N ILE A 145 -8.40 20.18 -7.35
CA ILE A 145 -7.19 20.97 -7.06
C ILE A 145 -7.21 22.24 -7.92
N ASN A 146 -7.08 23.39 -7.29
CA ASN A 146 -6.84 24.66 -7.97
C ASN A 146 -5.34 24.99 -7.97
N TYR A 147 -4.66 24.83 -9.10
CA TYR A 147 -3.23 25.08 -9.24
C TYR A 147 -2.81 26.56 -9.02
N THR A 148 -3.78 27.48 -8.94
CA THR A 148 -3.53 28.90 -8.73
C THR A 148 -3.83 29.37 -7.30
N ASP A 149 -4.50 28.54 -6.50
CA ASP A 149 -4.92 28.90 -5.13
C ASP A 149 -4.66 27.75 -4.15
N TRP A 150 -3.44 27.72 -3.62
CA TRP A 150 -3.02 26.73 -2.64
C TRP A 150 -3.68 26.89 -1.27
N ALA A 151 -4.10 28.10 -0.91
CA ALA A 151 -4.79 28.35 0.35
C ALA A 151 -6.20 27.73 0.33
N ALA A 152 -6.93 27.88 -0.79
CA ALA A 152 -8.22 27.20 -0.99
C ALA A 152 -8.08 25.68 -1.04
N ASN A 153 -7.02 25.16 -1.67
CA ASN A 153 -6.72 23.72 -1.67
C ASN A 153 -6.50 23.21 -0.25
N LYS A 154 -5.69 23.92 0.55
CA LYS A 154 -5.44 23.55 1.94
C LYS A 154 -6.72 23.58 2.77
N ALA A 155 -7.52 24.64 2.68
CA ALA A 155 -8.79 24.71 3.40
C ALA A 155 -9.75 23.57 3.02
N THR A 156 -9.76 23.17 1.74
CA THR A 156 -10.56 22.03 1.28
C THR A 156 -10.02 20.70 1.81
N GLN A 157 -8.70 20.53 1.83
CA GLN A 157 -8.04 19.37 2.43
C GLN A 157 -8.36 19.28 3.92
N ASP A 158 -8.21 20.38 4.66
CA ASP A 158 -8.49 20.43 6.10
C ASP A 158 -9.96 20.07 6.39
N LYS A 159 -10.90 20.47 5.52
CA LYS A 159 -12.31 20.04 5.62
C LYS A 159 -12.49 18.53 5.41
N ILE A 160 -11.76 17.92 4.47
CA ILE A 160 -11.80 16.46 4.29
C ILE A 160 -11.24 15.78 5.55
N THR A 161 -10.09 16.24 6.04
CA THR A 161 -9.37 15.66 7.18
C THR A 161 -10.14 15.79 8.49
N TYR A 162 -10.68 16.97 8.79
CA TYR A 162 -11.18 17.31 10.12
C TYR A 162 -12.72 17.31 10.23
N ASP A 163 -13.46 17.41 9.12
CA ASP A 163 -14.93 17.38 9.15
C ASP A 163 -15.49 16.08 8.55
N LEU A 164 -15.10 15.73 7.32
CA LEU A 164 -15.74 14.64 6.56
C LEU A 164 -15.22 13.26 6.95
N SER A 165 -13.90 13.10 7.08
CA SER A 165 -13.28 11.82 7.45
C SER A 165 -13.75 11.33 8.83
N PRO A 166 -13.82 12.17 9.89
CA PRO A 166 -14.37 11.75 11.18
C PRO A 166 -15.84 11.33 11.11
N ALA A 167 -16.65 12.01 10.28
CA ALA A 167 -18.05 11.64 10.08
C ALA A 167 -18.18 10.23 9.44
N LEU A 168 -17.35 9.92 8.43
CA LEU A 168 -17.32 8.57 7.84
C LEU A 168 -16.83 7.53 8.86
N ARG A 169 -15.73 7.81 9.57
CA ARG A 169 -15.20 6.92 10.61
C ARG A 169 -16.23 6.61 11.70
N SER A 170 -17.08 7.58 12.05
CA SER A 170 -18.13 7.38 13.08
C SER A 170 -19.15 6.30 12.72
N ILE A 171 -19.38 6.06 11.42
CA ILE A 171 -20.29 5.01 10.92
C ILE A 171 -19.55 3.76 10.44
N THR A 172 -18.22 3.79 10.44
CA THR A 172 -17.32 2.66 10.13
C THR A 172 -16.26 2.52 11.23
N PRO A 173 -16.64 2.13 12.47
CA PRO A 173 -15.73 2.13 13.62
C PRO A 173 -14.51 1.20 13.47
N ASN A 174 -14.61 0.20 12.58
CA ASN A 174 -13.51 -0.72 12.22
C ASN A 174 -13.01 -0.47 10.78
N GLY A 175 -13.17 0.75 10.26
CA GLY A 175 -12.75 1.11 8.91
C GLY A 175 -11.26 1.45 8.85
N GLY A 176 -10.59 1.00 7.78
CA GLY A 176 -9.23 1.41 7.42
C GLY A 176 -9.21 2.46 6.30
N GLY A 177 -8.02 2.91 5.92
CA GLY A 177 -7.78 3.68 4.70
C GLY A 177 -6.78 2.97 3.82
N TYR A 178 -6.88 3.13 2.49
CA TYR A 178 -5.89 2.61 1.55
C TYR A 178 -4.81 3.67 1.33
N LEU A 179 -3.61 3.49 1.89
CA LEU A 179 -2.59 4.54 1.98
C LEU A 179 -2.25 5.24 0.66
N ASN A 180 -2.20 4.51 -0.47
CA ASN A 180 -1.89 5.10 -1.80
C ASN A 180 -2.92 6.13 -2.30
N GLU A 181 -4.13 6.15 -1.73
CA GLU A 181 -5.20 7.10 -2.09
C GLU A 181 -5.74 7.83 -0.84
N ALA A 182 -4.98 7.82 0.26
CA ALA A 182 -5.44 8.31 1.55
C ALA A 182 -5.10 9.78 1.81
N ASP A 183 -5.65 10.28 2.91
CA ASP A 183 -5.32 11.58 3.47
C ASP A 183 -3.91 11.56 4.09
N PHE A 184 -2.99 12.30 3.48
CA PHE A 184 -1.61 12.46 3.95
C PHE A 184 -1.51 13.17 5.32
N GLN A 185 -2.61 13.70 5.85
CA GLN A 185 -2.72 14.35 7.16
C GLN A 185 -3.53 13.54 8.17
N ALA A 186 -3.86 12.28 7.85
CA ALA A 186 -4.75 11.46 8.66
C ALA A 186 -4.31 11.42 10.14
N PRO A 187 -5.12 11.94 11.09
CA PRO A 187 -4.84 11.75 12.50
C PRO A 187 -5.01 10.27 12.87
N GLY A 188 -4.11 9.75 13.70
CA GLY A 188 -4.10 8.33 14.07
C GLY A 188 -3.82 7.42 12.88
N PHE A 189 -2.89 7.83 12.00
CA PHE A 189 -2.52 7.07 10.80
C PHE A 189 -2.05 5.65 11.13
N GLN A 190 -1.44 5.45 12.31
CA GLN A 190 -0.97 4.16 12.80
C GLN A 190 -2.10 3.11 12.75
N THR A 191 -3.24 3.40 13.37
CA THR A 191 -4.41 2.52 13.34
C THR A 191 -5.09 2.53 11.97
N THR A 192 -5.19 3.70 11.32
CA THR A 192 -5.92 3.86 10.06
C THR A 192 -5.33 3.00 8.93
N PHE A 193 -4.00 2.97 8.81
CA PHE A 193 -3.29 2.33 7.70
C PHE A 193 -2.63 1.02 8.10
N TYR A 194 -2.25 0.83 9.37
CA TYR A 194 -1.50 -0.35 9.79
C TYR A 194 -2.24 -1.22 10.79
N GLY A 195 -3.27 -0.68 11.45
CA GLY A 195 -4.05 -1.41 12.45
C GLY A 195 -3.16 -2.02 13.54
N ASP A 196 -3.46 -3.27 13.89
CA ASP A 196 -2.74 -4.00 14.94
C ASP A 196 -1.31 -4.39 14.54
N HIS A 197 -0.93 -4.26 13.27
CA HIS A 197 0.41 -4.59 12.79
C HIS A 197 1.44 -3.47 13.05
N TYR A 198 1.02 -2.28 13.46
CA TYR A 198 1.90 -1.10 13.54
C TYR A 198 3.16 -1.32 14.36
N GLU A 199 3.03 -1.88 15.57
CA GLU A 199 4.18 -2.07 16.48
C GLU A 199 5.19 -3.09 15.94
N GLN A 200 4.71 -4.17 15.31
CA GLN A 200 5.59 -5.16 14.68
C GLN A 200 6.30 -4.54 13.46
N LEU A 201 5.57 -3.78 12.65
CA LEU A 201 6.13 -3.06 11.51
C LEU A 201 7.17 -2.03 11.94
N LEU A 202 6.97 -1.36 13.08
CA LEU A 202 7.91 -0.40 13.65
C LEU A 202 9.20 -1.09 14.12
N ALA A 203 9.09 -2.25 14.76
CA ALA A 203 10.24 -3.05 15.15
C ALA A 203 11.06 -3.50 13.93
N THR A 204 10.39 -3.97 12.86
CA THR A 204 11.05 -4.34 11.61
C THR A 204 11.70 -3.12 10.96
N LYS A 205 11.04 -1.96 10.93
CA LYS A 205 11.62 -0.70 10.43
C LYS A 205 12.92 -0.34 11.16
N GLN A 206 12.93 -0.44 12.49
CA GLN A 206 14.13 -0.16 13.29
C GLN A 206 15.28 -1.13 13.02
N LYS A 207 14.99 -2.37 12.61
CA LYS A 207 15.99 -3.38 12.25
C LYS A 207 16.65 -3.07 10.89
N TYR A 208 15.87 -2.72 9.88
CA TYR A 208 16.37 -2.51 8.50
C TYR A 208 16.76 -1.08 8.16
N ASP A 209 16.20 -0.11 8.86
CA ASP A 209 16.46 1.31 8.68
C ASP A 209 16.41 2.07 10.03
N PRO A 210 17.40 1.83 10.91
CA PRO A 210 17.46 2.40 12.26
C PRO A 210 17.60 3.93 12.26
N ASP A 211 18.14 4.50 11.19
CA ASP A 211 18.44 5.93 11.07
C ASP A 211 17.33 6.73 10.36
N ASP A 212 16.22 6.07 10.00
CA ASP A 212 15.11 6.60 9.20
C ASP A 212 15.56 7.26 7.89
N ILE A 213 16.45 6.59 7.14
CA ILE A 213 16.85 7.03 5.80
C ILE A 213 15.63 7.08 4.88
N PHE A 214 14.77 6.07 4.96
CA PHE A 214 13.51 6.03 4.24
C PHE A 214 12.39 6.65 5.08
N TYR A 215 11.93 7.81 4.63
CA TYR A 215 10.89 8.59 5.30
C TYR A 215 9.80 9.00 4.31
N THR A 216 8.55 8.77 4.72
CA THR A 216 7.35 9.34 4.08
C THR A 216 6.38 9.77 5.18
N LYS A 217 5.60 10.83 4.95
CA LYS A 217 4.57 11.24 5.90
C LYS A 217 3.53 10.13 6.07
N THR A 218 3.04 9.92 7.29
CA THR A 218 2.11 8.82 7.65
C THR A 218 2.64 7.41 7.45
N ALA A 219 3.96 7.25 7.20
CA ALA A 219 4.61 5.94 7.21
C ALA A 219 4.88 5.44 8.62
N VAL A 220 5.16 4.14 8.76
CA VAL A 220 5.59 3.53 10.03
C VAL A 220 6.81 4.26 10.60
N GLY A 221 6.70 4.75 11.83
CA GLY A 221 7.76 5.48 12.53
C GLY A 221 7.97 6.92 12.07
N SER A 222 7.13 7.44 11.15
CA SER A 222 7.23 8.82 10.65
C SER A 222 6.93 9.89 11.69
N ASP A 223 6.27 9.53 12.79
CA ASP A 223 5.95 10.36 13.95
C ASP A 223 7.16 10.67 14.84
N ARG A 224 8.29 9.98 14.65
CA ARG A 224 9.58 10.26 15.32
C ARG A 224 10.35 11.41 14.67
N ARG A 225 9.82 11.94 13.57
CA ARG A 225 10.45 12.97 12.75
C ARG A 225 9.46 14.08 12.46
N GLU A 226 9.92 15.32 12.53
CA GLU A 226 9.17 16.50 12.14
C GLU A 226 9.81 17.15 10.92
N GLN A 227 9.03 17.35 9.86
CA GLN A 227 9.46 18.10 8.69
C GLN A 227 9.22 19.60 8.92
N HIS A 228 10.29 20.38 8.93
CA HIS A 228 10.23 21.83 8.97
C HIS A 228 9.83 22.42 7.62
N VAL A 229 9.33 23.66 7.64
CA VAL A 229 8.89 24.40 6.43
C VAL A 229 10.03 24.59 5.42
N ASP A 230 11.28 24.58 5.86
CA ASP A 230 12.47 24.65 5.00
C ASP A 230 12.89 23.30 4.39
N GLY A 231 12.09 22.25 4.61
CA GLY A 231 12.30 20.91 4.06
C GLY A 231 13.21 20.02 4.90
N ARG A 232 13.81 20.52 5.99
CA ARG A 232 14.63 19.69 6.89
C ARG A 232 13.76 18.72 7.69
N LEU A 233 14.27 17.52 7.88
CA LEU A 233 13.67 16.49 8.74
C LEU A 233 14.46 16.43 10.05
N CYS A 234 13.80 16.76 11.16
CA CYS A 234 14.38 16.77 12.50
C CYS A 234 13.80 15.65 13.36
N THR A 235 14.56 15.14 14.32
CA THR A 235 14.03 14.23 15.33
C THR A 235 13.21 15.02 16.34
N THR A 236 12.03 14.50 16.70
CA THR A 236 11.14 15.07 17.73
C THR A 236 11.61 14.77 19.14
#